data_AF-A0A183I8L2-F1
#
_entry.id   AF-A0A183I8L2-F1
#
_cell.length_a   1.000
_cell.length_b   1.000
_cell.length_c   1.000
_cell.angle_alpha   90.00
_cell.angle_beta   90.00
_cell.angle_gamma   90.00
#
_symmetry.space_group_name_H-M   'P 1'
#
loop_
_entity.id
_entity.type
_entity.pdbx_description
1 polymer ?
#
loop_
_entity_poly.entity_id
_entity_poly.type
_entity_poly.pdbx_seq_one_letter_code
_entity_poly.pdbx_strand_id
1 'polypeptide(L)'
;MPEGPVVKRIKTNDEDIERENRKRLIVIIEKCSLESAKVGKEYVILSSDKHANFIRNQKRDPADFRPDILHQVSNFFNFKNKPFFFFI
;
A
#
# COMPACT_ATOMS: atom_id res chain seq x y z
N MET A 1 -38.01 10.99 -39.27
CA MET A 1 -36.57 10.77 -39.05
C MET A 1 -36.42 10.20 -37.64
N PRO A 2 -35.68 9.11 -37.40
CA PRO A 2 -35.41 8.65 -36.04
C PRO A 2 -34.26 9.46 -35.42
N GLU A 3 -34.55 10.09 -34.29
CA GLU A 3 -33.58 10.79 -33.44
C GLU A 3 -32.52 9.80 -32.93
N GLY A 4 -31.23 10.15 -33.04
CA GLY A 4 -30.12 9.31 -32.58
C GLY A 4 -30.11 9.11 -31.05
N PRO A 5 -29.33 8.13 -30.54
CA PRO A 5 -29.31 7.83 -29.11
C PRO A 5 -28.76 9.02 -28.32
N VAL A 6 -29.59 9.57 -27.43
CA VAL A 6 -29.22 10.66 -26.53
C VAL A 6 -28.12 10.17 -25.59
N VAL A 7 -26.89 10.61 -25.83
CA VAL A 7 -25.76 10.37 -24.93
C VAL A 7 -26.05 11.12 -23.64
N LYS A 8 -26.51 10.39 -22.61
CA LYS A 8 -26.67 10.94 -21.26
C LYS A 8 -25.29 11.31 -20.76
N ARG A 9 -24.96 12.61 -20.84
CA ARG A 9 -23.78 13.20 -20.22
C ARG A 9 -23.80 12.79 -18.75
N ILE A 10 -22.89 11.89 -18.37
CA ILE A 10 -22.71 11.47 -17.00
C ILE A 10 -22.34 12.75 -16.24
N LYS A 11 -23.25 13.27 -15.43
CA LYS A 11 -22.94 14.36 -14.51
C LYS A 11 -22.10 13.75 -13.40
N THR A 12 -20.79 13.69 -13.60
CA THR A 12 -19.86 13.49 -12.50
C THR A 12 -20.07 14.66 -11.53
N ASN A 13 -20.26 14.38 -10.24
CA ASN A 13 -20.51 15.41 -9.25
C ASN A 13 -19.32 16.39 -9.24
N ASP A 14 -19.60 17.69 -9.14
CA ASP A 14 -18.55 18.73 -9.15
C ASP A 14 -17.51 18.52 -8.04
N GLU A 15 -17.91 17.87 -6.93
CA GLU A 15 -17.03 17.45 -5.83
C GLU A 15 -15.97 16.41 -6.24
N ASP A 16 -16.28 15.52 -7.18
CA ASP A 16 -15.36 14.48 -7.66
C ASP A 16 -14.29 15.09 -8.58
N ILE A 17 -14.68 16.07 -9.39
CA ILE A 17 -13.79 16.83 -10.27
C ILE A 17 -12.81 17.68 -9.45
N GLU A 18 -13.30 18.35 -8.40
CA GLU A 18 -12.41 19.06 -7.47
C GLU A 18 -11.46 18.11 -6.74
N ARG A 19 -11.95 16.92 -6.33
CA ARG A 19 -11.12 15.92 -5.69
C ARG A 19 -9.99 15.48 -6.63
N GLU A 20 -10.28 15.22 -7.90
CA GLU A 20 -9.30 14.87 -8.95
C GLU A 20 -8.28 16.00 -9.22
N ASN A 21 -8.72 17.26 -9.23
CA ASN A 21 -7.86 18.41 -9.49
C ASN A 21 -6.96 18.82 -8.31
N ARG A 22 -7.08 18.19 -7.14
CA ARG A 22 -6.17 18.43 -6.03
C ARG A 22 -4.78 17.87 -6.34
N LYS A 23 -3.75 18.69 -6.15
CA LYS A 23 -2.34 18.27 -6.22
C LYS A 23 -2.08 17.19 -5.16
N ARG A 24 -1.80 15.97 -5.60
CA ARG A 24 -1.42 14.83 -4.74
C ARG A 24 -0.03 14.36 -5.09
N LEU A 25 0.68 13.85 -4.10
CA LEU A 25 1.92 13.11 -4.31
C LEU A 25 1.61 11.63 -4.07
N ILE A 26 1.79 10.80 -5.08
CA ILE A 26 1.63 9.35 -4.99
C ILE A 26 3.03 8.76 -4.87
N VAL A 27 3.27 7.98 -3.83
CA VAL A 27 4.54 7.29 -3.60
C VAL A 27 4.23 5.80 -3.65
N ILE A 28 4.88 5.09 -4.56
CA ILE A 28 4.78 3.64 -4.70
C ILE A 28 6.03 3.07 -4.03
N ILE A 29 5.84 2.27 -2.99
CA ILE A 29 6.94 1.56 -2.34
C ILE A 29 6.92 0.12 -2.83
N GLU A 30 7.73 -0.13 -3.85
CA GLU A 30 7.88 -1.47 -4.39
C GLU A 30 8.70 -2.36 -3.45
N LYS A 31 8.48 -3.68 -3.55
CA LYS A 31 9.22 -4.71 -2.82
C LYS A 31 9.17 -4.53 -1.29
N CYS A 32 8.03 -4.13 -0.76
CA CYS A 32 7.81 -4.13 0.69
C CYS A 32 7.86 -5.56 1.23
N SER A 33 8.71 -5.79 2.22
CA SER A 33 8.91 -7.07 2.90
C SER A 33 7.78 -7.48 3.87
N LEU A 34 6.53 -7.28 3.46
CA LEU A 34 5.34 -7.68 4.20
C LEU A 34 4.98 -9.11 3.85
N GLU A 35 5.67 -10.07 4.46
CA GLU A 35 5.33 -11.48 4.32
C GLU A 35 4.75 -12.03 5.63
N SER A 36 3.59 -12.68 5.53
CA SER A 36 2.97 -13.38 6.65
C SER A 36 3.29 -14.87 6.58
N ALA A 37 3.71 -15.46 7.69
CA ALA A 37 3.94 -16.90 7.80
C ALA A 37 3.34 -17.46 9.08
N LYS A 38 3.00 -18.75 9.05
CA LYS A 38 2.58 -19.49 10.24
C LYS A 38 3.82 -19.97 10.99
N VAL A 39 4.10 -19.37 12.14
CA VAL A 39 5.21 -19.76 13.02
C VAL A 39 4.61 -20.49 14.21
N GLY A 40 4.79 -21.82 14.26
CA GLY A 40 4.16 -22.66 15.27
C GLY A 40 2.63 -22.71 15.12
N LYS A 41 1.90 -22.09 16.04
CA LYS A 41 0.41 -22.09 16.06
C LYS A 41 -0.21 -20.78 15.58
N GLU A 42 0.55 -19.69 15.51
CA GLU A 42 0.03 -18.36 15.18
C GLU A 42 0.48 -17.90 13.79
N TYR A 43 -0.34 -17.06 13.17
CA TYR A 43 0.01 -16.33 11.95
C TYR A 43 0.63 -14.99 12.34
N VAL A 44 1.85 -14.75 11.90
CA VAL A 44 2.62 -13.56 12.24
C VAL A 44 3.26 -12.96 11.00
N ILE A 45 3.52 -11.66 11.03
CA ILE A 45 4.34 -10.99 10.03
C ILE A 45 5.80 -11.34 10.32
N LEU A 46 6.52 -11.79 9.29
CA LEU A 46 7.93 -12.13 9.40
C LEU A 46 8.75 -10.86 9.64
N SER A 47 9.71 -10.99 10.55
CA SER A 47 10.64 -9.94 10.92
C SER A 47 11.98 -10.58 11.20
N SER A 48 13.05 -9.94 10.72
CA SER A 48 14.43 -10.35 10.93
C SER A 48 14.75 -10.54 12.41
N ASP A 49 14.18 -9.72 13.30
CA ASP A 49 14.56 -9.75 14.72
C ASP A 49 13.89 -10.90 15.48
N LYS A 50 12.60 -11.13 15.24
CA LYS A 50 11.81 -12.14 15.98
C LYS A 50 11.87 -13.52 15.35
N HIS A 51 12.05 -13.59 14.03
CA HIS A 51 11.83 -14.81 13.26
C HIS A 51 13.06 -15.22 12.42
N ALA A 52 14.26 -14.70 12.69
CA ALA A 52 15.49 -15.02 11.94
C ALA A 52 15.74 -16.52 11.76
N ASN A 53 15.59 -17.31 12.82
CA ASN A 53 15.83 -18.75 12.77
C ASN A 53 14.81 -19.49 11.88
N PHE A 54 13.55 -19.05 11.88
CA PHE A 54 12.51 -19.61 11.01
C PHE A 54 12.81 -19.31 9.54
N ILE A 55 13.24 -18.07 9.25
CA ILE A 55 13.55 -17.62 7.89
C ILE A 55 14.80 -18.35 7.34
N ARG A 56 15.84 -18.51 8.18
CA ARG A 56 17.04 -19.29 7.83
C ARG A 56 16.72 -20.75 7.54
N ASN A 57 15.82 -21.36 8.30
CA ASN A 57 15.36 -22.73 8.04
C ASN A 57 14.62 -22.87 6.70
N GLN A 58 13.99 -21.78 6.22
CA GLN A 58 13.37 -21.72 4.89
C GLN A 58 14.35 -21.33 3.77
N LYS A 59 15.67 -21.32 4.04
CA LYS A 59 16.74 -20.90 3.10
C LYS A 59 16.56 -19.49 2.53
N ARG A 60 15.86 -18.61 3.24
CA ARG A 60 15.73 -17.20 2.89
C ARG A 60 16.65 -16.35 3.76
N ASP A 61 16.98 -15.16 3.27
CA ASP A 61 17.79 -14.23 4.04
C ASP A 61 16.90 -13.48 5.05
N PRO A 62 17.16 -13.55 6.37
CA PRO A 62 16.44 -12.75 7.35
C PRO A 62 16.55 -11.25 7.10
N ALA A 63 17.63 -10.77 6.45
CA ALA A 63 17.80 -9.35 6.14
C ALA A 63 16.70 -8.79 5.22
N ASP A 64 16.08 -9.66 4.42
CA ASP A 64 14.99 -9.28 3.52
C ASP A 64 13.67 -9.05 4.26
N PHE A 65 13.54 -9.38 5.55
CA PHE A 65 12.29 -9.28 6.31
C PHE A 65 12.33 -8.14 7.33
N ARG A 66 12.32 -6.91 6.86
CA ARG A 66 12.41 -5.67 7.68
C ARG A 66 11.12 -4.85 7.60
N PRO A 67 10.02 -5.28 8.25
CA PRO A 67 8.75 -4.53 8.24
C PRO A 67 8.85 -3.16 8.94
N ASP A 68 9.87 -2.95 9.77
CA ASP A 68 10.15 -1.69 10.46
C ASP A 68 10.47 -0.53 9.50
N ILE A 69 11.15 -0.81 8.37
CA ILE A 69 11.47 0.20 7.35
C ILE A 69 10.17 0.74 6.75
N LEU A 70 9.25 -0.15 6.39
CA LEU A 70 7.94 0.25 5.87
C LEU A 70 7.15 1.08 6.88
N HIS A 71 7.16 0.66 8.14
CA HIS A 71 6.49 1.41 9.21
C HIS A 71 7.08 2.81 9.38
N GLN A 72 8.42 2.95 9.35
CA GLN A 72 9.09 4.25 9.44
C GLN A 72 8.78 5.13 8.23
N VAL A 73 8.82 4.59 7.02
CA VAL A 73 8.53 5.33 5.80
C VAL A 73 7.06 5.78 5.77
N SER A 74 6.13 4.90 6.15
CA SER A 74 4.72 5.25 6.31
C SER A 74 4.53 6.40 7.31
N ASN A 75 5.16 6.31 8.48
CA ASN A 75 5.10 7.37 9.50
C ASN A 75 5.70 8.70 9.01
N PHE A 76 6.82 8.63 8.28
CA PHE A 76 7.45 9.81 7.69
C PHE A 76 6.51 10.54 6.73
N PHE A 77 5.80 9.82 5.86
CA PHE A 77 4.84 10.43 4.95
C PHE A 77 3.57 10.91 5.66
N ASN A 78 3.12 10.21 6.70
CA ASN A 78 1.94 10.59 7.48
C ASN A 78 2.17 11.90 8.26
N PHE A 79 3.40 12.18 8.69
CA PHE A 79 3.77 13.41 9.42
C PHE A 79 3.50 14.71 8.65
N LYS A 80 3.34 14.65 7.32
CA LYS A 80 3.08 15.85 6.49
C LYS A 80 1.60 16.20 6.34
N ASN A 81 0.68 15.49 6.98
CA ASN A 81 -0.76 15.82 7.03
C ASN A 81 -1.37 16.07 5.63
N LYS A 82 -0.89 15.33 4.62
CA LYS A 82 -1.45 15.33 3.27
C LYS A 82 -2.16 14.00 3.02
N PRO A 83 -3.29 13.98 2.29
CA PRO A 83 -3.95 12.74 1.91
C PRO A 83 -3.03 11.98 0.95
N PHE A 84 -2.27 11.04 1.50
CA PHE A 84 -1.41 10.14 0.75
C PHE A 84 -2.16 8.84 0.52
N PHE A 85 -2.30 8.48 -0.75
CA PHE A 85 -2.77 7.14 -1.13
C PHE A 85 -1.54 6.25 -1.28
N PHE A 86 -1.44 5.25 -0.40
CA PHE A 86 -0.52 4.14 -0.57
C PHE A 86 -1.15 3.13 -1.51
N PHE A 87 -0.45 2.81 -2.60
CA PHE A 87 -0.70 1.58 -3.35
C PHE A 87 0.43 0.61 -2.96
N ILE A 88 0.02 -0.55 -2.45
CA ILE A 88 0.88 -1.71 -2.18
C ILE A 88 0.61 -2.76 -3.25
#